data_AF-A0A8H5B728-F1
#
_entry.id   AF-A0A8H5B728-F1
#
_cell.length_a   1.000
_cell.length_b   1.000
_cell.length_c   1.000
_cell.angle_alpha   90.00
_cell.angle_beta   90.00
_cell.angle_gamma   90.00
#
_symmetry.space_group_name_H-M   'P 1'
#
loop_
_entity.id
_entity.type
_entity.pdbx_description
1 polymer ?
#
loop_
_entity_poly.entity_id
_entity_poly.type
_entity_poly.pdbx_seq_one_letter_code
_entity_poly.pdbx_strand_id
1 'polypeptide(L)'
;MDSWGKLYVSLTGGISLLHGPILSQTDLYLLQTKLELNPILEGKMDNYQLQFHLVTGFATNNATGDNSVVGKEEPATLPRVSQIVLVSRYSPWCTIVKKETGVTIGDICSAIFKDYTEHDVTDSEFKFLNQRAQEQLRRTAAVNFNTLQPGANQWAGYYSSPAQPGPDRLRRVDWLRERVYFEGLTRDDNYIQGRLGFKAPNLFVMDLTS
;
A
#
# COMPACT_ATOMS: atom_id res chain seq x y z
N MET A 1 -22.88 12.83 13.01
CA MET A 1 -23.07 12.49 11.59
C MET A 1 -21.79 12.87 10.87
N ASP A 2 -20.92 11.88 10.81
CA ASP A 2 -19.68 11.81 10.05
C ASP A 2 -19.89 12.19 8.57
N SER A 3 -18.91 12.89 8.02
CA SER A 3 -18.80 13.30 6.61
C SER A 3 -19.02 12.11 5.65
N TRP A 4 -18.55 10.93 6.06
CA TRP A 4 -18.69 9.66 5.36
C TRP A 4 -20.12 9.10 5.39
N GLY A 5 -20.82 9.16 6.53
CA GLY A 5 -22.21 8.74 6.65
C GLY A 5 -23.17 9.44 5.68
N LYS A 6 -22.92 10.72 5.32
CA LYS A 6 -23.71 11.42 4.29
C LYS A 6 -23.45 10.91 2.87
N LEU A 7 -22.25 10.39 2.59
CA LEU A 7 -21.89 9.83 1.28
C LEU A 7 -22.44 8.41 1.12
N TYR A 8 -22.34 7.56 2.15
CA TYR A 8 -22.88 6.20 2.13
C TYR A 8 -24.41 6.15 1.98
N VAL A 9 -25.13 7.11 2.57
CA VAL A 9 -26.59 7.22 2.36
C VAL A 9 -26.93 7.50 0.89
N SER A 10 -26.10 8.25 0.15
CA SER A 10 -26.35 8.54 -1.27
C SER A 10 -26.08 7.34 -2.21
N LEU A 11 -25.31 6.33 -1.77
CA LEU A 11 -25.03 5.12 -2.56
C LEU A 11 -26.25 4.18 -2.70
N THR A 12 -27.30 4.38 -1.90
CA THR A 12 -28.56 3.61 -1.99
C THR A 12 -29.67 4.31 -2.80
N GLY A 13 -29.44 5.54 -3.28
CA GLY A 13 -30.45 6.27 -4.03
C GLY A 13 -29.90 7.49 -4.76
N GLY A 14 -29.62 7.32 -6.06
CA GLY A 14 -29.55 8.41 -7.03
C GLY A 14 -28.26 9.26 -7.02
N ILE A 15 -27.55 9.18 -8.14
CA ILE A 15 -26.40 9.99 -8.60
C ILE A 15 -26.18 11.30 -7.81
N SER A 16 -25.14 11.38 -6.97
CA SER A 16 -24.65 12.63 -6.39
C SER A 16 -23.35 13.10 -7.08
N LEU A 17 -23.51 13.72 -8.25
CA LEU A 17 -22.47 14.50 -8.94
C LEU A 17 -22.19 15.82 -8.21
N LEU A 18 -21.71 15.79 -6.96
CA LEU A 18 -21.22 16.99 -6.27
C LEU A 18 -20.14 16.67 -5.23
N HIS A 19 -19.21 15.82 -5.64
CA HIS A 19 -17.96 15.67 -4.90
C HIS A 19 -17.16 16.96 -5.12
N GLY A 20 -16.83 17.67 -4.04
CA GLY A 20 -16.16 18.98 -4.07
C GLY A 20 -14.83 19.01 -4.86
N PRO A 21 -14.20 20.19 -4.95
CA PRO A 21 -12.98 20.38 -5.73
C PRO A 21 -11.89 19.40 -5.30
N ILE A 22 -11.09 18.95 -6.27
CA ILE A 22 -9.92 18.11 -6.01
C ILE A 22 -8.78 19.04 -5.67
N LEU A 23 -8.24 18.92 -4.46
CA LEU A 23 -7.20 19.80 -3.96
C LEU A 23 -5.83 19.33 -4.45
N SER A 24 -5.07 20.24 -5.04
CA SER A 24 -3.65 20.04 -5.34
C SER A 24 -2.80 20.17 -4.08
N GLN A 25 -1.53 19.79 -4.16
CA GLN A 25 -0.58 19.99 -3.06
C GLN A 25 -0.46 21.47 -2.67
N THR A 26 -0.48 22.38 -3.65
CA THR A 26 -0.47 23.83 -3.42
C THR A 26 -1.72 24.28 -2.69
N ASP A 27 -2.90 23.80 -3.10
CA ASP A 27 -4.16 24.14 -2.45
C ASP A 27 -4.18 23.67 -0.99
N LEU A 28 -3.69 22.46 -0.73
CA LEU A 28 -3.58 21.93 0.63
C LEU A 28 -2.65 22.76 1.52
N TYR A 29 -1.56 23.27 0.95
CA TYR A 29 -0.63 24.15 1.66
C TYR A 29 -1.27 25.50 1.98
N LEU A 30 -1.99 26.10 1.03
CA LEU A 30 -2.63 27.41 1.19
C LEU A 30 -3.86 27.37 2.10
N LEU A 31 -4.70 26.35 1.95
CA LEU A 31 -5.97 26.23 2.66
C LEU A 31 -5.82 25.61 4.05
N GLN A 32 -4.67 24.97 4.35
CA GLN A 32 -4.43 24.23 5.60
C GLN A 32 -5.52 23.21 5.93
N THR A 33 -6.12 22.62 4.89
CA THR A 33 -7.24 21.70 5.01
C THR A 33 -6.83 20.42 5.74
N LYS A 34 -7.66 19.99 6.69
CA LYS A 34 -7.52 18.67 7.31
C LYS A 34 -8.14 17.62 6.39
N LEU A 35 -7.32 16.66 5.95
CA LEU A 35 -7.80 15.49 5.22
C LEU A 35 -8.30 14.43 6.18
N GLU A 36 -9.45 13.87 5.86
CA GLU A 36 -10.03 12.69 6.49
C GLU A 36 -9.80 11.51 5.55
N LEU A 37 -9.24 10.41 6.04
CA LEU A 37 -9.05 9.20 5.26
C LEU A 37 -10.38 8.45 5.11
N ASN A 38 -10.49 7.67 4.04
CA ASN A 38 -11.60 6.73 3.87
C ASN A 38 -11.61 5.70 5.01
N PRO A 39 -12.77 5.39 5.63
CA PRO A 39 -12.89 4.41 6.71
C PRO A 39 -12.32 3.02 6.37
N ILE A 40 -12.35 2.62 5.09
CA ILE A 40 -11.71 1.39 4.59
C ILE A 40 -10.20 1.45 4.80
N LEU A 41 -9.58 2.59 4.45
CA LEU A 41 -8.15 2.81 4.60
C LEU A 41 -7.77 3.07 6.07
N GLU A 42 -8.66 3.62 6.89
CA GLU A 42 -8.40 3.77 8.33
C GLU A 42 -8.58 2.47 9.13
N GLY A 43 -9.11 1.39 8.51
CA GLY A 43 -9.45 0.15 9.21
C GLY A 43 -10.59 0.30 10.22
N LYS A 44 -11.46 1.30 10.03
CA LYS A 44 -12.58 1.63 10.93
C LYS A 44 -13.95 1.17 10.44
N MET A 45 -14.01 0.48 9.30
CA MET A 45 -15.27 -0.03 8.77
C MET A 45 -15.70 -1.28 9.54
N ASP A 46 -16.90 -1.22 10.13
CA ASP A 46 -17.49 -2.38 10.79
C ASP A 46 -17.71 -3.50 9.75
N ASN A 47 -17.23 -4.71 10.06
CA ASN A 47 -17.33 -5.92 9.23
C ASN A 47 -16.44 -5.96 7.97
N TYR A 48 -15.50 -5.02 7.79
CA TYR A 48 -14.52 -5.11 6.72
C TYR A 48 -13.14 -4.62 7.18
N GLN A 49 -12.15 -5.50 7.08
CA GLN A 49 -10.74 -5.15 7.27
C GLN A 49 -10.05 -5.30 5.91
N LEU A 50 -9.45 -4.21 5.43
CA LEU A 50 -8.61 -4.28 4.24
C LEU A 50 -7.41 -5.18 4.56
N GLN A 51 -7.15 -6.14 3.70
CA GLN A 51 -5.95 -6.97 3.75
C GLN A 51 -5.48 -7.20 2.31
N PHE A 52 -4.51 -6.40 1.88
CA PHE A 52 -4.00 -6.42 0.52
C PHE A 52 -2.57 -6.96 0.49
N HIS A 53 -2.37 -8.11 -0.12
CA HIS A 53 -1.09 -8.80 -0.12
C HIS A 53 -0.15 -8.23 -1.20
N LEU A 54 0.92 -7.55 -0.77
CA LEU A 54 1.82 -6.79 -1.65
C LEU A 54 2.66 -7.65 -2.59
N VAL A 55 2.85 -8.95 -2.30
CA VAL A 55 3.59 -9.84 -3.21
C VAL A 55 2.72 -10.28 -4.39
N THR A 56 1.45 -10.61 -4.13
CA THR A 56 0.55 -11.19 -5.14
C THR A 56 -0.43 -10.19 -5.76
N GLY A 57 -0.66 -9.06 -5.08
CA GLY A 57 -1.63 -8.04 -5.51
C GLY A 57 -3.09 -8.42 -5.28
N PHE A 58 -3.35 -9.46 -4.46
CA PHE A 58 -4.71 -9.89 -4.12
C PHE A 58 -5.17 -9.29 -2.80
N ALA A 59 -6.44 -8.87 -2.73
CA ALA A 59 -7.10 -8.56 -1.49
C ALA A 59 -7.77 -9.82 -0.93
N THR A 60 -7.64 -10.08 0.37
CA THR A 60 -8.42 -11.11 1.05
C THR A 60 -9.75 -10.50 1.49
N ASN A 61 -10.84 -10.93 0.87
CA ASN A 61 -12.18 -10.58 1.30
C ASN A 61 -12.91 -11.82 1.80
N ASN A 62 -13.14 -11.88 3.12
CA ASN A 62 -13.83 -12.99 3.76
C ASN A 62 -15.32 -13.12 3.34
N ALA A 63 -15.91 -12.09 2.73
CA ALA A 63 -17.35 -12.05 2.47
C ALA A 63 -17.77 -12.54 1.08
N THR A 64 -16.94 -12.39 0.05
CA THR A 64 -17.39 -12.57 -1.35
C THR A 64 -16.57 -13.57 -2.17
N GLY A 65 -15.41 -14.04 -1.66
CA GLY A 65 -14.50 -14.88 -2.44
C GLY A 65 -13.91 -14.19 -3.68
N ASP A 66 -14.13 -12.88 -3.82
CA ASP A 66 -13.52 -12.03 -4.84
C ASP A 66 -12.21 -11.46 -4.28
N ASN A 67 -11.13 -11.56 -5.06
CA ASN A 67 -9.81 -11.05 -4.69
C ASN A 67 -9.66 -9.53 -4.95
N SER A 68 -10.76 -8.86 -5.31
CA SER A 68 -10.79 -7.43 -5.58
C SER A 68 -10.93 -6.58 -4.31
N VAL A 69 -10.32 -5.40 -4.33
CA VAL A 69 -10.41 -4.43 -3.23
C VAL A 69 -11.82 -3.84 -3.20
N VAL A 70 -12.52 -3.99 -2.08
CA VAL A 70 -13.83 -3.37 -1.85
C VAL A 70 -13.68 -1.84 -1.87
N GLY A 71 -14.62 -1.16 -2.53
CA GLY A 71 -14.60 0.30 -2.59
C GLY A 71 -13.43 0.88 -3.41
N LYS A 72 -12.79 0.11 -4.30
CA LYS A 72 -11.62 0.58 -5.08
C LYS A 72 -11.83 1.92 -5.84
N GLU A 73 -13.06 2.23 -6.24
CA GLU A 73 -13.42 3.46 -6.94
C GLU A 73 -13.78 4.61 -5.97
N GLU A 74 -13.90 4.34 -4.67
CA GLU A 74 -14.16 5.35 -3.67
C GLU A 74 -12.94 6.25 -3.45
N PRO A 75 -13.16 7.55 -3.15
CA PRO A 75 -12.07 8.47 -2.88
C PRO A 75 -11.28 8.01 -1.64
N ALA A 76 -9.96 8.16 -1.70
CA ALA A 76 -9.08 7.82 -0.58
C ALA A 76 -9.18 8.81 0.58
N THR A 77 -9.54 10.07 0.30
CA THR A 77 -9.69 11.13 1.30
C THR A 77 -10.87 12.04 1.02
N LEU A 78 -11.32 12.73 2.08
CA LEU A 78 -12.20 13.88 2.02
C LEU A 78 -11.53 15.10 2.69
N PRO A 79 -11.48 16.26 2.03
CA PRO A 79 -11.70 16.47 0.60
C PRO A 79 -10.80 15.61 -0.30
N ARG A 80 -11.18 15.44 -1.57
CA ARG A 80 -10.38 14.67 -2.54
C ARG A 80 -9.11 15.41 -2.85
N VAL A 81 -8.03 14.67 -3.08
CA VAL A 81 -6.72 15.23 -3.43
C VAL A 81 -6.18 14.59 -4.68
N SER A 82 -5.38 15.36 -5.43
CA SER A 82 -4.73 14.85 -6.64
C SER A 82 -3.45 14.07 -6.35
N GLN A 83 -2.91 14.16 -5.13
CA GLN A 83 -1.68 13.49 -4.74
C GLN A 83 -1.70 13.06 -3.27
N ILE A 84 -1.34 11.80 -3.03
CA ILE A 84 -1.06 11.23 -1.70
C ILE A 84 0.37 10.71 -1.69
N VAL A 85 1.08 10.90 -0.58
CA VAL A 85 2.42 10.35 -0.37
C VAL A 85 2.38 9.38 0.80
N LEU A 86 2.83 8.17 0.55
CA LEU A 86 2.79 7.06 1.50
C LEU A 86 4.19 6.76 2.01
N VAL A 87 4.29 6.53 3.31
CA VAL A 87 5.56 6.28 4.00
C VAL A 87 5.45 4.96 4.77
N SER A 88 6.46 4.10 4.74
CA SER A 88 6.47 2.81 5.47
C SER A 88 7.40 2.82 6.65
N ARG A 89 6.99 2.38 7.85
CA ARG A 89 7.95 2.20 8.96
C ARG A 89 9.04 1.16 8.68
N TYR A 90 8.87 0.34 7.66
CA TYR A 90 9.71 -0.82 7.38
C TYR A 90 10.61 -0.67 6.14
N SER A 91 10.46 0.41 5.38
CA SER A 91 11.26 0.65 4.17
C SER A 91 11.68 2.12 4.08
N PRO A 92 12.78 2.44 3.38
CA PRO A 92 13.27 3.82 3.22
C PRO A 92 12.51 4.62 2.14
N TRP A 93 11.78 3.96 1.26
CA TRP A 93 11.10 4.61 0.12
C TRP A 93 9.77 5.27 0.52
N CYS A 94 9.36 6.23 -0.30
CA CYS A 94 8.02 6.81 -0.26
C CYS A 94 7.31 6.47 -1.57
N THR A 95 6.06 6.03 -1.47
CA THR A 95 5.22 5.75 -2.64
C THR A 95 4.35 6.98 -2.92
N ILE A 96 4.48 7.57 -4.10
CA ILE A 96 3.73 8.77 -4.49
C ILE A 96 2.60 8.37 -5.42
N VAL A 97 1.36 8.57 -4.98
CA VAL A 97 0.14 8.28 -5.74
C VAL A 97 -0.39 9.58 -6.31
N LYS A 98 -0.58 9.66 -7.63
CA LYS A 98 -1.08 10.86 -8.32
C LYS A 98 -2.24 10.52 -9.24
N LYS A 99 -3.29 11.34 -9.19
CA LYS A 99 -4.45 11.26 -10.09
C LYS A 99 -5.18 12.58 -10.12
N GLU A 100 -5.24 13.21 -11.29
CA GLU A 100 -5.87 14.54 -11.45
C GLU A 100 -7.37 14.52 -11.12
N THR A 101 -8.04 13.37 -11.31
CA THR A 101 -9.46 13.16 -11.00
C THR A 101 -9.73 12.81 -9.52
N GLY A 102 -8.69 12.83 -8.69
CA GLY A 102 -8.73 12.49 -7.27
C GLY A 102 -8.30 11.05 -7.02
N VAL A 103 -7.42 10.85 -6.05
CA VAL A 103 -6.88 9.53 -5.67
C VAL A 103 -7.98 8.66 -5.04
N THR A 104 -8.12 7.43 -5.53
CA THR A 104 -9.04 6.41 -4.99
C THR A 104 -8.30 5.35 -4.17
N ILE A 105 -9.05 4.52 -3.44
CA ILE A 105 -8.50 3.36 -2.72
C ILE A 105 -7.76 2.42 -3.67
N GLY A 106 -8.34 2.14 -4.84
CA GLY A 106 -7.74 1.29 -5.86
C GLY A 106 -6.40 1.82 -6.34
N ASP A 107 -6.30 3.13 -6.58
CA ASP A 107 -5.04 3.75 -7.00
C ASP A 107 -3.93 3.58 -5.95
N ILE A 108 -4.28 3.64 -4.64
CA ILE A 108 -3.34 3.40 -3.55
C ILE A 108 -2.82 1.97 -3.59
N CYS A 109 -3.71 0.97 -3.61
CA CYS A 109 -3.32 -0.44 -3.64
C CYS A 109 -2.48 -0.76 -4.88
N SER A 110 -2.91 -0.28 -6.06
CA SER A 110 -2.15 -0.47 -7.30
C SER A 110 -0.79 0.22 -7.27
N ALA A 111 -0.69 1.44 -6.73
CA ALA A 111 0.57 2.16 -6.64
C ALA A 111 1.56 1.51 -5.68
N ILE A 112 1.12 1.07 -4.49
CA ILE A 112 1.99 0.35 -3.54
C ILE A 112 2.44 -0.96 -4.15
N PHE A 113 1.53 -1.76 -4.72
CA PHE A 113 1.89 -3.01 -5.38
C PHE A 113 2.97 -2.77 -6.44
N LYS A 114 2.69 -1.86 -7.39
CA LYS A 114 3.62 -1.51 -8.47
C LYS A 114 4.98 -1.05 -7.94
N ASP A 115 4.98 -0.12 -6.98
CA ASP A 115 6.21 0.47 -6.46
C ASP A 115 7.08 -0.58 -5.76
N TYR A 116 6.48 -1.55 -5.09
CA TYR A 116 7.20 -2.60 -4.37
C TYR A 116 7.58 -3.81 -5.24
N THR A 117 6.83 -4.13 -6.30
CA THR A 117 7.11 -5.30 -7.14
C THR A 117 7.92 -4.99 -8.40
N GLU A 118 7.83 -3.77 -8.94
CA GLU A 118 8.53 -3.41 -10.17
C GLU A 118 9.92 -2.80 -9.93
N HIS A 119 10.14 -2.19 -8.77
CA HIS A 119 11.44 -1.61 -8.42
C HIS A 119 12.32 -2.59 -7.64
N ASP A 120 13.60 -2.56 -7.99
CA ASP A 120 14.63 -3.35 -7.34
C ASP A 120 15.27 -2.57 -6.18
N VAL A 121 15.79 -3.32 -5.21
CA VAL A 121 16.69 -2.81 -4.17
C VAL A 121 18.03 -2.57 -4.82
N THR A 122 18.53 -1.34 -4.73
CA THR A 122 19.83 -0.98 -5.31
C THR A 122 20.99 -1.61 -4.53
N ASP A 123 22.13 -1.79 -5.18
CA ASP A 123 23.33 -2.31 -4.54
C ASP A 123 23.79 -1.47 -3.34
N SER A 124 23.61 -0.15 -3.41
CA SER A 124 23.94 0.77 -2.31
C SER A 124 23.02 0.51 -1.12
N GLU A 125 21.71 0.49 -1.32
CA GLU A 125 20.72 0.18 -0.29
C GLU A 125 20.97 -1.19 0.35
N PHE A 126 21.27 -2.19 -0.47
CA PHE A 126 21.58 -3.53 -0.01
C PHE A 126 22.84 -3.56 0.88
N LYS A 127 23.90 -2.83 0.49
CA LYS A 127 25.15 -2.74 1.26
C LYS A 127 25.01 -1.97 2.57
N PHE A 128 24.02 -1.08 2.70
CA PHE A 128 23.72 -0.42 3.97
C PHE A 128 23.14 -1.36 5.03
N LEU A 129 22.61 -2.53 4.62
CA LEU A 129 22.16 -3.55 5.55
C LEU A 129 23.34 -4.30 6.17
N ASN A 130 23.21 -4.69 7.43
CA ASN A 130 24.14 -5.62 8.05
C ASN A 130 24.06 -7.02 7.40
N GLN A 131 25.10 -7.84 7.57
CA GLN A 131 25.20 -9.16 6.92
C GLN A 131 23.99 -10.06 7.20
N ARG A 132 23.45 -10.02 8.43
CA ARG A 132 22.26 -10.80 8.81
C ARG A 132 21.02 -10.35 8.04
N ALA A 133 20.80 -9.04 7.91
CA ALA A 133 19.67 -8.48 7.19
C ALA A 133 19.78 -8.73 5.68
N GLN A 134 20.99 -8.67 5.11
CA GLN A 134 21.26 -9.06 3.73
C GLN A 134 20.87 -10.53 3.46
N GLU A 135 21.26 -11.45 4.35
CA GLU A 135 20.91 -12.86 4.22
C GLU A 135 19.41 -13.10 4.34
N GLN A 136 18.74 -12.43 5.29
CA GLN A 136 17.29 -12.48 5.44
C GLN A 136 16.56 -11.97 4.19
N LEU A 137 17.05 -10.90 3.58
CA LEU A 137 16.50 -10.35 2.35
C LEU A 137 16.63 -11.34 1.18
N ARG A 138 17.81 -11.96 1.00
CA ARG A 138 18.00 -13.00 -0.04
C ARG A 138 17.07 -14.19 0.14
N ARG A 139 16.91 -14.67 1.38
CA ARG A 139 15.99 -15.77 1.70
C ARG A 139 14.55 -15.41 1.40
N THR A 140 14.12 -14.22 1.80
CA THR A 140 12.77 -13.72 1.52
C THR A 140 12.52 -13.64 0.02
N ALA A 141 13.48 -13.09 -0.74
CA ALA A 141 13.37 -13.01 -2.19
C ALA A 141 13.21 -14.39 -2.85
N ALA A 142 13.95 -15.40 -2.38
CA ALA A 142 13.81 -16.78 -2.87
C ALA A 142 12.42 -17.37 -2.56
N VAL A 143 11.87 -17.11 -1.37
CA VAL A 143 10.52 -17.56 -0.99
C VAL A 143 9.45 -16.87 -1.84
N ASN A 144 9.54 -15.54 -2.00
CA ASN A 144 8.58 -14.77 -2.79
C ASN A 144 8.65 -15.12 -4.28
N PHE A 145 9.83 -15.42 -4.81
CA PHE A 145 10.01 -15.89 -6.19
C PHE A 145 9.25 -17.20 -6.43
N ASN A 146 9.38 -18.17 -5.51
CA ASN A 146 8.64 -19.44 -5.60
C ASN A 146 7.12 -19.25 -5.48
N THR A 147 6.67 -18.28 -4.67
CA THR A 147 5.24 -17.98 -4.48
C THR A 147 4.58 -17.46 -5.75
N LEU A 148 5.35 -16.81 -6.64
CA LEU A 148 4.84 -16.17 -7.86
C LEU A 148 4.93 -17.05 -9.11
N GLN A 149 5.56 -18.22 -9.04
CA GLN A 149 5.74 -19.15 -10.16
C GLN A 149 4.51 -20.08 -10.29
N PRO A 150 3.65 -19.93 -11.33
CA PRO A 150 2.55 -20.86 -11.56
C PRO A 150 3.11 -22.20 -12.04
N GLY A 151 2.96 -23.25 -11.24
CA GLY A 151 3.39 -24.62 -11.60
C GLY A 151 4.72 -25.09 -10.99
N ALA A 152 5.34 -24.31 -10.11
CA ALA A 152 6.43 -24.80 -9.27
C ALA A 152 5.85 -25.76 -8.21
N ASN A 153 5.86 -27.06 -8.53
CA ASN A 153 5.47 -28.14 -7.62
C ASN A 153 5.95 -27.87 -6.19
N GLN A 154 5.02 -27.75 -5.23
CA GLN A 154 5.32 -27.78 -3.79
C GLN A 154 6.08 -29.07 -3.38
N TRP A 155 6.15 -30.07 -4.26
CA TRP A 155 6.90 -31.33 -4.12
C TRP A 155 8.34 -31.26 -4.66
N ALA A 156 9.00 -30.10 -4.65
CA ALA A 156 10.43 -30.00 -4.98
C ALA A 156 11.35 -30.01 -3.74
N GLY A 157 10.80 -30.19 -2.53
CA GLY A 157 11.57 -30.22 -1.27
C GLY A 157 12.24 -31.54 -0.91
N TYR A 158 12.01 -32.63 -1.67
CA TYR A 158 12.48 -33.98 -1.31
C TYR A 158 13.43 -34.65 -2.30
N TYR A 159 13.63 -34.06 -3.49
CA TYR A 159 14.61 -34.56 -4.46
C TYR A 159 15.54 -33.44 -4.84
N SER A 160 16.81 -33.59 -4.48
CA SER A 160 17.93 -32.74 -4.87
C SER A 160 18.04 -32.66 -6.40
N SER A 161 17.32 -31.73 -7.01
CA SER A 161 17.51 -31.30 -8.39
C SER A 161 18.43 -30.08 -8.43
N PRO A 162 19.22 -29.89 -9.51
CA PRO A 162 20.32 -28.94 -9.54
C PRO A 162 19.80 -27.51 -9.36
N ALA A 163 20.61 -26.69 -8.68
CA ALA A 163 20.35 -25.32 -8.25
C ALA A 163 19.32 -24.60 -9.14
N GLN A 164 18.08 -24.53 -8.66
CA GLN A 164 17.09 -23.63 -9.26
C GLN A 164 17.70 -22.22 -9.25
N PRO A 165 17.69 -21.49 -10.38
CA PRO A 165 18.21 -20.15 -10.43
C PRO A 165 17.49 -19.33 -9.35
N GLY A 166 18.28 -18.80 -8.41
CA GLY A 166 17.77 -17.87 -7.42
C GLY A 166 17.16 -16.64 -8.10
N PRO A 167 16.40 -15.82 -7.38
CA PRO A 167 15.83 -14.61 -7.95
C PRO A 167 16.95 -13.76 -8.57
N ASP A 168 16.79 -13.40 -9.85
CA ASP A 168 17.76 -12.57 -10.60
C ASP A 168 17.91 -11.16 -10.00
N ARG A 169 16.92 -10.72 -9.21
CA ARG A 169 16.86 -9.39 -8.59
C ARG A 169 16.18 -9.44 -7.23
N LEU A 170 16.62 -8.57 -6.33
CA LEU A 170 15.97 -8.32 -5.05
C LEU A 170 14.98 -7.17 -5.24
N ARG A 171 13.69 -7.42 -5.04
CA ARG A 171 12.65 -6.39 -5.20
C ARG A 171 12.40 -5.67 -3.89
N ARG A 172 11.85 -4.46 -3.96
CA ARG A 172 11.46 -3.70 -2.77
C ARG A 172 10.47 -4.45 -1.88
N VAL A 173 9.60 -5.28 -2.44
CA VAL A 173 8.68 -6.12 -1.64
C VAL A 173 9.43 -7.14 -0.77
N ASP A 174 10.58 -7.65 -1.22
CA ASP A 174 11.39 -8.60 -0.46
C ASP A 174 12.02 -7.94 0.78
N TRP A 175 12.20 -6.60 0.76
CA TRP A 175 12.65 -5.81 1.90
C TRP A 175 11.69 -5.88 3.09
N LEU A 176 10.39 -6.05 2.82
CA LEU A 176 9.34 -6.08 3.84
C LEU A 176 9.30 -7.38 4.64
N ARG A 177 9.97 -8.44 4.14
CA ARG A 177 10.05 -9.76 4.79
C ARG A 177 8.67 -10.36 4.99
N GLU A 178 8.30 -10.65 6.24
CA GLU A 178 6.97 -11.12 6.59
C GLU A 178 5.90 -10.02 6.49
N ARG A 179 6.22 -8.72 6.51
CA ARG A 179 5.24 -7.63 6.59
C ARG A 179 4.64 -7.24 5.23
N VAL A 180 3.97 -8.18 4.59
CA VAL A 180 3.50 -8.06 3.20
C VAL A 180 1.99 -7.81 3.07
N TYR A 181 1.25 -7.78 4.17
CA TYR A 181 -0.17 -7.39 4.14
C TYR A 181 -0.32 -5.90 4.43
N PHE A 182 -0.87 -5.17 3.48
CA PHE A 182 -1.29 -3.79 3.64
C PHE A 182 -2.71 -3.75 4.19
N GLU A 183 -2.87 -3.17 5.38
CA GLU A 183 -4.17 -3.13 6.07
C GLU A 183 -4.80 -1.75 6.12
N GLY A 184 -4.00 -0.70 5.89
CA GLY A 184 -4.51 0.65 5.98
C GLY A 184 -3.44 1.73 6.05
N LEU A 185 -3.93 2.93 6.33
CA LEU A 185 -3.16 4.15 6.46
C LEU A 185 -3.50 4.81 7.79
N THR A 186 -2.45 5.26 8.48
CA THR A 186 -2.57 6.07 9.68
C THR A 186 -1.91 7.43 9.48
N ARG A 187 -2.43 8.42 10.21
CA ARG A 187 -1.81 9.74 10.31
C ARG A 187 -0.92 9.79 11.55
N ASP A 188 0.37 9.96 11.32
CA ASP A 188 1.39 10.10 12.38
C ASP A 188 2.37 11.23 12.01
N ASP A 189 1.95 12.46 12.30
CA ASP A 189 2.70 13.67 11.97
C ASP A 189 4.09 13.69 12.67
N ASN A 190 4.22 13.06 13.85
CA ASN A 190 5.48 12.98 14.59
C ASN A 190 6.49 12.08 13.87
N TYR A 191 6.05 10.89 13.47
CA TYR A 191 6.89 9.98 12.68
C TYR A 191 7.29 10.60 11.34
N ILE A 192 6.32 11.20 10.62
CA ILE A 192 6.55 11.83 9.33
C ILE A 192 7.56 12.98 9.46
N GLN A 193 7.39 13.87 10.45
CA GLN A 193 8.32 14.97 10.67
C GLN A 193 9.71 14.48 11.06
N GLY A 194 9.80 13.45 11.91
CA GLY A 194 11.09 12.87 12.29
C GLY A 194 11.83 12.22 11.12
N ARG A 195 11.10 11.63 10.18
CA ARG A 195 11.68 10.93 9.03
C ARG A 195 12.00 11.84 7.85
N LEU A 196 11.09 12.75 7.49
CA LEU A 196 11.20 13.58 6.28
C LEU A 196 11.67 15.01 6.58
N GLY A 197 11.66 15.43 7.85
CA GLY A 197 12.01 16.80 8.27
C GLY A 197 10.89 17.82 8.07
N PHE A 198 9.75 17.43 7.49
CA PHE A 198 8.58 18.29 7.31
C PHE A 198 7.29 17.49 7.47
N LYS A 199 6.17 18.20 7.59
CA LYS A 199 4.81 17.62 7.61
C LYS A 199 3.97 18.23 6.49
N ALA A 200 3.08 17.42 5.92
CA ALA A 200 2.12 17.83 4.91
C ALA A 200 0.81 17.05 5.12
N PRO A 201 -0.35 17.65 4.82
CA PRO A 201 -1.64 17.02 5.11
C PRO A 201 -1.92 15.76 4.27
N ASN A 202 -1.24 15.58 3.14
CA ASN A 202 -1.37 14.43 2.25
C ASN A 202 -0.28 13.35 2.45
N LEU A 203 0.45 13.39 3.58
CA LEU A 203 1.37 12.34 3.98
C LEU A 203 0.69 11.38 4.95
N PHE A 204 0.72 10.09 4.62
CA PHE A 204 0.18 9.03 5.47
C PHE A 204 1.20 7.92 5.66
N VAL A 205 1.11 7.22 6.79
CA VAL A 205 1.96 6.08 7.10
C VAL A 205 1.20 4.80 6.82
N MET A 206 1.85 3.87 6.11
CA MET A 206 1.29 2.55 5.83
C MET A 206 1.35 1.66 7.05
N ASP A 207 0.25 0.97 7.30
CA ASP A 207 0.17 -0.10 8.29
C ASP A 207 0.34 -1.45 7.59
N LEU A 208 1.47 -2.10 7.91
CA LEU A 208 1.88 -3.36 7.30
C LEU A 208 1.97 -4.45 8.37
N THR A 209 1.36 -5.60 8.09
CA THR A 209 1.27 -6.76 9.00
C THR A 209 1.79 -8.04 8.33
N SER A 210 2.01 -9.05 9.17
CA SER A 210 2.56 -10.36 8.82
C SER A 210 1.49 -11.39 8.49
#